data_AF-A0A2N2XTM0-F1
#
_entry.id   AF-A0A2N2XTM0-F1
#
_cell.length_a   1.000
_cell.length_b   1.000
_cell.length_c   1.000
_cell.angle_alpha   90.00
_cell.angle_beta   90.00
_cell.angle_gamma   90.00
#
_symmetry.space_group_name_H-M   'P 1'
#
loop_
_entity.id
_entity.type
_entity.pdbx_description
1 polymer ?
#
loop_
_entity_poly.entity_id
_entity_poly.type
_entity_poly.pdbx_seq_one_letter_code
_entity_poly.pdbx_strand_id
1 'polypeptide(L)'
;VVAHTSGSLDLAIMHQTMRPHGVIYPLQTFSRAKPVNFDAIPVCTEASDTNTLLLIDKVAHFLSPDVRHINSAQRRQTHLAAVFACNFTNFMYVAAADILKKHDLEFDILRPLLNEFFTKANLMDPWAAQTGPAIRGDQNIISTHLEMLNDLNEYKQLYRLLSTLIENRKESEKQV
;
A
#
# COMPACT_ATOMS: atom_id res chain seq x y z
N VAL A 1 6.43 28.96 10.19
CA VAL A 1 6.71 27.74 9.40
C VAL A 1 5.49 27.42 8.55
N VAL A 2 5.68 27.03 7.29
CA VAL A 2 4.62 26.49 6.42
C VAL A 2 4.89 25.00 6.21
N ALA A 3 3.90 24.13 6.39
CA ALA A 3 4.07 22.70 6.21
C ALA A 3 3.00 22.10 5.30
N HIS A 4 3.35 21.06 4.53
CA HIS A 4 2.38 20.25 3.78
C HIS A 4 2.37 18.81 4.26
N THR A 5 1.33 18.07 3.89
CA THR A 5 1.11 16.67 4.30
C THR A 5 1.16 15.69 3.13
N SER A 6 1.71 16.10 1.98
CA SER A 6 1.81 15.23 0.81
C SER A 6 2.94 14.19 0.94
N GLY A 7 2.61 12.94 0.58
CA GLY A 7 3.59 11.84 0.47
C GLY A 7 4.43 11.90 -0.81
N SER A 8 4.04 12.67 -1.83
CA SER A 8 4.68 12.65 -3.15
C SER A 8 5.31 13.98 -3.58
N LEU A 9 4.83 15.10 -3.04
CA LEU A 9 5.38 16.41 -3.36
C LEU A 9 6.72 16.63 -2.65
N ASP A 10 7.67 17.20 -3.37
CA ASP A 10 8.99 17.54 -2.86
C ASP A 10 8.91 18.78 -1.95
N LEU A 11 9.76 18.84 -0.92
CA LEU A 11 9.88 20.02 -0.07
C LEU A 11 10.19 21.29 -0.89
N ALA A 12 10.96 21.14 -1.98
CA ALA A 12 11.40 22.23 -2.84
C ALA A 12 10.26 23.06 -3.47
N ILE A 13 9.02 22.54 -3.54
CA ILE A 13 7.87 23.32 -4.02
C ILE A 13 7.63 24.57 -3.17
N MET A 14 8.07 24.54 -1.91
CA MET A 14 7.90 25.63 -0.96
C MET A 14 9.06 26.62 -0.94
N HIS A 15 10.14 26.41 -1.71
CA HIS A 15 11.25 27.37 -1.80
C HIS A 15 10.76 28.77 -2.21
N GLN A 16 9.75 28.83 -3.09
CA GLN A 16 9.15 30.07 -3.58
C GLN A 16 8.49 30.90 -2.46
N THR A 17 8.14 30.28 -1.34
CA THR A 17 7.49 30.96 -0.23
C THR A 17 8.45 31.87 0.55
N MET A 18 9.78 31.68 0.41
CA MET A 18 10.82 32.37 1.19
C MET A 18 10.59 32.34 2.70
N ARG A 19 9.81 31.37 3.19
CA ARG A 19 9.51 31.16 4.61
C ARG A 19 10.11 29.82 5.05
N PRO A 20 10.45 29.65 6.34
CA PRO A 20 10.85 28.34 6.86
C PRO A 20 9.71 27.33 6.64
N HIS A 21 10.02 26.15 6.10
CA HIS A 21 9.01 25.22 5.61
C HIS A 21 9.37 23.75 5.85
N GLY A 22 8.36 22.88 5.85
CA GLY A 22 8.54 21.47 6.15
C GLY A 22 7.42 20.56 5.66
N VAL A 23 7.52 19.29 6.03
CA VAL A 23 6.56 18.24 5.73
C VAL A 23 6.19 17.54 7.02
N ILE A 24 4.90 17.33 7.23
CA ILE A 24 4.38 16.45 8.28
C ILE A 24 3.48 15.44 7.57
N TYR A 25 3.97 14.23 7.35
CA TYR A 25 3.29 13.21 6.57
C TYR A 25 2.96 11.98 7.43
N PRO A 26 1.75 11.92 8.00
CA PRO A 26 1.25 10.70 8.64
C PRO A 26 1.03 9.61 7.58
N LEU A 27 1.76 8.50 7.70
CA LEU A 27 1.67 7.37 6.77
C LEU A 27 0.46 6.49 7.12
N GLN A 28 -0.73 6.90 6.68
CA GLN A 28 -1.98 6.19 6.95
C GLN A 28 -3.02 6.39 5.83
N THR A 29 -3.89 5.41 5.64
CA THR A 29 -5.11 5.55 4.86
C THR A 29 -6.18 6.29 5.68
N PHE A 30 -6.48 7.53 5.31
CA PHE A 30 -7.53 8.32 5.96
C PHE A 30 -8.86 8.15 5.25
N SER A 31 -9.94 8.01 6.02
CA SER A 31 -11.31 8.08 5.51
C SER A 31 -12.15 8.96 6.42
N ARG A 32 -13.13 9.69 5.86
CA ARG A 32 -14.00 10.56 6.66
C ARG A 32 -14.86 9.79 7.67
N ALA A 33 -15.16 8.53 7.35
CA ALA A 33 -16.10 7.71 8.11
C ALA A 33 -15.45 7.02 9.32
N LYS A 34 -14.12 6.94 9.39
CA LYS A 34 -13.42 6.17 10.42
C LYS A 34 -12.30 7.00 11.07
N PRO A 35 -12.42 7.32 12.37
CA PRO A 35 -11.31 7.92 13.10
C PRO A 35 -10.14 6.92 13.15
N VAL A 36 -8.92 7.45 13.12
CA VAL A 36 -7.70 6.65 13.20
C VAL A 36 -7.01 6.89 14.54
N ASN A 37 -6.46 5.83 15.13
CA ASN A 37 -5.57 5.98 16.28
C ASN A 37 -4.16 6.33 15.78
N PHE A 38 -3.63 7.48 16.18
CA PHE A 38 -2.29 7.92 15.81
C PHE A 38 -1.16 7.26 16.61
N ASP A 39 -1.45 6.58 17.72
CA ASP A 39 -0.43 5.91 18.56
C ASP A 39 0.44 4.91 17.78
N ALA A 40 -0.11 4.34 16.70
CA ALA A 40 0.55 3.36 15.85
C ALA A 40 0.87 3.87 14.44
N ILE A 41 0.70 5.17 14.16
CA ILE A 41 0.90 5.75 12.82
C ILE A 41 2.28 6.40 12.75
N PRO A 42 3.19 5.95 11.87
CA PRO A 42 4.43 6.67 11.61
C PRO A 42 4.12 8.07 11.03
N VAL A 43 4.67 9.11 11.64
CA VAL A 43 4.62 10.47 11.12
C VAL A 43 5.99 10.84 10.57
N CYS A 44 6.07 10.95 9.25
CA CYS A 44 7.30 11.30 8.55
C CYS A 44 7.49 12.82 8.49
N THR A 45 8.65 13.32 8.91
CA THR A 45 8.98 14.76 8.86
C THR A 45 10.21 15.06 8.00
N GLU A 46 10.20 16.25 7.40
CA GLU A 46 11.29 16.85 6.60
C GLU A 46 11.20 18.38 6.75
N ALA A 47 12.31 19.11 6.73
CA ALA A 47 12.30 20.57 6.89
C ALA A 47 13.42 21.26 6.11
N SER A 48 13.24 22.56 5.86
CA SER A 48 14.22 23.43 5.21
C SER A 48 15.50 23.64 6.01
N ASP A 49 15.40 23.52 7.34
CA ASP A 49 16.48 23.78 8.29
C ASP A 49 16.16 23.12 9.65
N THR A 50 17.17 23.05 10.52
CA THR A 50 17.08 22.40 11.83
C THR A 50 16.07 23.07 12.77
N ASN A 51 15.95 24.40 12.76
CA ASN A 51 15.01 25.09 13.65
C ASN A 51 13.56 24.80 13.24
N THR A 52 13.31 24.75 11.94
CA THR A 52 12.02 24.34 11.38
C THR A 52 11.70 22.89 11.72
N LEU A 53 12.68 21.98 11.60
CA LEU A 53 12.51 20.56 11.97
C LEU A 53 12.07 20.42 13.43
N LEU A 54 12.77 21.09 14.35
CA LEU A 54 12.44 21.05 15.78
C LEU A 54 11.02 21.56 16.07
N LEU A 55 10.50 22.52 15.29
CA LEU A 55 9.14 23.01 15.48
C LEU A 55 8.10 22.02 14.96
N ILE A 56 8.28 21.48 13.76
CA ILE A 56 7.32 20.52 13.18
C ILE A 56 7.34 19.19 13.93
N ASP A 57 8.49 18.80 14.47
CA ASP A 57 8.62 17.58 15.26
C ASP A 57 7.81 17.67 16.56
N LYS A 58 7.67 18.85 17.18
CA LYS A 58 6.79 19.01 18.34
C LYS A 58 5.33 18.69 17.99
N VAL A 59 4.89 19.11 16.80
CA VAL A 59 3.55 18.80 16.29
C VAL A 59 3.44 17.32 15.95
N ALA A 60 4.44 16.74 15.28
CA ALA A 60 4.44 15.34 14.92
C ALA A 60 4.40 14.42 16.15
N HIS A 61 5.22 14.71 17.18
CA HIS A 61 5.24 13.96 18.43
C HIS A 61 3.98 14.14 19.28
N PHE A 62 3.26 15.25 19.12
CA PHE A 62 1.95 15.42 19.73
C PHE A 62 0.90 14.49 19.07
N LEU A 63 1.06 14.19 17.79
CA LEU A 63 0.16 13.28 17.07
C LEU A 63 0.51 11.83 17.34
N SER A 64 1.78 11.44 17.21
CA SER A 64 2.22 10.05 17.28
C SER A 64 3.55 9.91 18.02
N PRO A 65 3.76 8.82 18.79
CA PRO A 65 5.06 8.50 19.35
C PRO A 65 6.09 8.04 18.30
N ASP A 66 5.67 7.62 17.09
CA ASP A 66 6.56 7.19 16.00
C ASP A 66 6.76 8.34 15.00
N VAL A 67 7.81 9.14 15.21
CA VAL A 67 8.23 10.20 14.28
C VAL A 67 9.51 9.78 13.56
N ARG A 68 9.51 9.88 12.22
CA ARG A 68 10.63 9.45 11.38
C ARG A 68 11.09 10.57 10.46
N HIS A 69 12.39 10.86 10.46
CA HIS A 69 12.99 11.86 9.58
C HIS A 69 13.36 11.23 8.25
N ILE A 70 12.68 11.62 7.18
CA ILE A 70 12.94 11.11 5.83
C ILE A 70 12.96 12.25 4.82
N ASN A 71 13.87 12.19 3.85
CA ASN A 71 13.93 13.19 2.79
C ASN A 71 12.84 12.95 1.72
N SER A 72 12.68 13.93 0.82
CA SER A 72 11.69 13.89 -0.25
C SER A 72 11.81 12.67 -1.16
N ALA A 73 13.02 12.18 -1.43
CA ALA A 73 13.22 10.97 -2.23
C ALA A 73 12.74 9.72 -1.50
N GLN A 74 13.10 9.55 -0.23
CA GLN A 74 12.63 8.46 0.61
C GLN A 74 11.11 8.50 0.76
N ARG A 75 10.52 9.68 1.04
CA ARG A 75 9.07 9.85 1.19
C ARG A 75 8.31 9.45 -0.06
N ARG A 76 8.80 9.82 -1.26
CA ARG A 76 8.20 9.39 -2.53
C ARG A 76 8.20 7.87 -2.69
N GLN A 77 9.31 7.21 -2.36
CA GLN A 77 9.39 5.74 -2.41
C GLN A 77 8.47 5.08 -1.38
N THR A 78 8.43 5.60 -0.15
CA THR A 78 7.51 5.13 0.88
C THR A 78 6.05 5.29 0.46
N HIS A 79 5.69 6.42 -0.16
CA HIS A 79 4.34 6.65 -0.66
C HIS A 79 3.99 5.69 -1.79
N LEU A 80 4.90 5.47 -2.75
CA LEU A 80 4.70 4.50 -3.82
C LEU A 80 4.48 3.08 -3.25
N ALA A 81 5.31 2.66 -2.29
CA ALA A 81 5.14 1.37 -1.62
C ALA A 81 3.77 1.27 -0.90
N ALA A 82 3.32 2.34 -0.25
CA ALA A 82 2.01 2.40 0.38
C ALA A 82 0.84 2.32 -0.62
N VAL A 83 1.00 2.87 -1.82
CA VAL A 83 0.01 2.71 -2.91
C VAL A 83 -0.13 1.22 -3.27
N PHE A 84 0.97 0.49 -3.43
CA PHE A 84 0.91 -0.96 -3.66
C PHE A 84 0.28 -1.70 -2.48
N ALA A 85 0.76 -1.46 -1.26
CA ALA A 85 0.36 -2.21 -0.07
C ALA A 85 -1.10 -1.96 0.33
N CYS A 86 -1.64 -0.75 0.09
CA CYS A 86 -2.96 -0.37 0.57
C CYS A 86 -3.94 -0.06 -0.57
N ASN A 87 -3.58 0.82 -1.51
CA ASN A 87 -4.52 1.31 -2.52
C ASN A 87 -4.83 0.19 -3.53
N PHE A 88 -3.80 -0.46 -4.08
CA PHE A 88 -3.98 -1.57 -5.00
C PHE A 88 -4.55 -2.81 -4.30
N THR A 89 -4.15 -3.11 -3.06
CA THR A 89 -4.80 -4.15 -2.24
C THR A 89 -6.30 -3.91 -2.10
N ASN A 90 -6.74 -2.68 -1.81
CA ASN A 90 -8.17 -2.36 -1.77
C ASN A 90 -8.85 -2.52 -3.13
N PHE A 91 -8.17 -2.21 -4.24
CA PHE A 91 -8.73 -2.49 -5.57
C PHE A 91 -8.86 -4.00 -5.84
N MET A 92 -7.98 -4.84 -5.30
CA MET A 92 -8.17 -6.30 -5.37
C MET A 92 -9.45 -6.74 -4.63
N TYR A 93 -9.85 -6.02 -3.58
CA TYR A 93 -11.10 -6.29 -2.85
C TYR A 93 -12.31 -5.92 -3.70
N VAL A 94 -12.23 -4.81 -4.42
CA VAL A 94 -13.26 -4.40 -5.39
C VAL A 94 -13.41 -5.46 -6.48
N ALA A 95 -12.30 -5.92 -7.06
CA ALA A 95 -12.33 -6.97 -8.08
C ALA A 95 -12.96 -8.27 -7.55
N ALA A 96 -12.59 -8.70 -6.34
CA ALA A 96 -13.19 -9.88 -5.70
C ALA A 96 -14.70 -9.69 -5.43
N ALA A 97 -15.12 -8.51 -4.97
CA ALA A 97 -16.54 -8.21 -4.75
C ALA A 97 -17.35 -8.23 -6.04
N ASP A 98 -16.83 -7.68 -7.13
CA ASP A 98 -17.49 -7.68 -8.43
C ASP A 98 -17.64 -9.09 -9.01
N ILE A 99 -16.60 -9.93 -8.87
CA ILE A 99 -16.64 -11.34 -9.28
C ILE A 99 -17.74 -12.10 -8.52
N LEU A 100 -17.80 -11.95 -7.19
CA LEU A 100 -18.81 -12.60 -6.36
C LEU A 100 -20.22 -12.11 -6.68
N LYS A 101 -20.39 -10.79 -6.84
CA LYS A 101 -21.67 -10.16 -7.15
C LYS A 101 -22.27 -10.67 -8.45
N LYS A 102 -21.44 -10.97 -9.47
CA LYS A 102 -21.91 -11.56 -10.73
C LYS A 102 -22.50 -12.97 -10.56
N HIS A 103 -22.20 -13.63 -9.45
CA HIS A 103 -22.69 -14.96 -9.11
C HIS A 103 -23.63 -14.95 -7.90
N ASP A 104 -24.24 -13.79 -7.62
CA ASP A 104 -25.20 -13.60 -6.53
C ASP A 104 -24.65 -14.01 -5.15
N LEU A 105 -23.34 -13.84 -4.96
CA LEU A 105 -22.66 -14.09 -3.69
C LEU A 105 -22.33 -12.78 -2.99
N GLU A 106 -22.60 -12.72 -1.69
CA GLU A 106 -22.20 -11.60 -0.85
C GLU A 106 -20.71 -11.64 -0.53
N PHE A 107 -20.09 -10.46 -0.41
CA PHE A 107 -18.64 -10.33 -0.15
C PHE A 107 -18.24 -10.81 1.26
N ASP A 108 -19.18 -10.89 2.19
CA ASP A 108 -18.92 -11.27 3.57
C ASP A 108 -18.35 -12.69 3.70
N ILE A 109 -18.60 -13.57 2.72
CA ILE A 109 -18.01 -14.90 2.61
C ILE A 109 -16.47 -14.89 2.63
N LEU A 110 -15.84 -13.80 2.15
CA LEU A 110 -14.39 -13.65 2.15
C LEU A 110 -13.83 -13.08 3.46
N ARG A 111 -14.65 -12.49 4.34
CA ARG A 111 -14.16 -11.79 5.53
C ARG A 111 -13.31 -12.66 6.46
N PRO A 112 -13.68 -13.91 6.77
CA PRO A 112 -12.85 -14.77 7.63
C PRO A 112 -11.48 -15.03 6.99
N LEU A 113 -11.45 -15.33 5.69
CA LEU A 113 -10.22 -15.58 4.94
C LEU A 113 -9.30 -14.34 4.91
N LEU A 114 -9.86 -13.16 4.68
CA LEU A 114 -9.09 -11.91 4.63
C LEU A 114 -8.50 -11.54 6.00
N ASN A 115 -9.22 -11.82 7.09
CA ASN A 115 -8.70 -11.61 8.44
C ASN A 115 -7.50 -12.52 8.74
N GLU A 116 -7.57 -13.80 8.35
CA GLU A 116 -6.44 -14.73 8.48
C GLU A 116 -5.27 -14.30 7.59
N PHE A 117 -5.55 -13.89 6.34
CA PHE A 117 -4.54 -13.40 5.40
C PHE A 117 -3.75 -12.22 5.98
N PHE A 118 -4.41 -11.19 6.49
CA PHE A 118 -3.72 -10.05 7.07
C PHE A 118 -2.93 -10.40 8.33
N THR A 119 -3.45 -11.34 9.14
CA THR A 119 -2.71 -11.83 10.30
C THR A 119 -1.40 -12.49 9.88
N LYS A 120 -1.43 -13.37 8.86
CA LYS A 120 -0.22 -14.02 8.33
C LYS A 120 0.72 -13.03 7.65
N ALA A 121 0.19 -12.11 6.85
CA ALA A 121 0.98 -11.11 6.13
C ALA A 121 1.75 -10.17 7.08
N ASN A 122 1.27 -9.97 8.31
CA ASN A 122 1.96 -9.18 9.33
C ASN A 122 3.05 -9.96 10.09
N LEU A 123 3.06 -11.30 10.00
CA LEU A 123 3.97 -12.17 10.77
C LEU A 123 5.07 -12.79 9.92
N MET A 124 4.87 -12.86 8.60
CA MET A 124 5.75 -13.54 7.67
C MET A 124 6.36 -12.55 6.68
N ASP A 125 7.52 -12.90 6.13
CA ASP A 125 8.01 -12.24 4.93
C ASP A 125 6.93 -12.31 3.81
N PRO A 126 6.62 -11.20 3.10
CA PRO A 126 5.54 -11.16 2.13
C PRO A 126 5.66 -12.22 1.03
N TRP A 127 6.89 -12.54 0.60
CA TRP A 127 7.11 -13.54 -0.42
C TRP A 127 7.03 -14.96 0.14
N ALA A 128 7.55 -15.21 1.34
CA ALA A 128 7.40 -16.49 2.03
C ALA A 128 5.92 -16.86 2.29
N ALA A 129 5.04 -15.86 2.42
CA ALA A 129 3.59 -16.06 2.56
C ALA A 129 2.86 -16.34 1.23
N GLN A 130 3.55 -16.24 0.07
CA GLN A 130 2.92 -16.40 -1.24
C GLN A 130 2.40 -17.83 -1.44
N THR A 131 1.11 -17.95 -1.76
CA THR A 131 0.44 -19.23 -2.07
C THR A 131 -0.37 -19.10 -3.37
N GLY A 132 -1.06 -20.19 -3.77
CA GLY A 132 -1.96 -20.19 -4.93
C GLY A 132 -1.39 -20.90 -6.17
N PRO A 133 -2.16 -20.92 -7.27
CA PRO A 133 -1.81 -21.70 -8.46
C PRO A 133 -0.56 -21.17 -9.19
N ALA A 134 -0.36 -19.85 -9.25
CA ALA A 134 0.80 -19.22 -9.91
C ALA A 134 2.14 -19.67 -9.30
N ILE A 135 2.28 -19.56 -7.96
CA ILE A 135 3.51 -20.04 -7.30
C ILE A 135 3.67 -21.55 -7.40
N ARG A 136 2.59 -22.33 -7.56
CA ARG A 136 2.66 -23.78 -7.81
C ARG A 136 2.97 -24.14 -9.27
N GLY A 137 2.82 -23.19 -10.21
CA GLY A 137 2.93 -23.44 -11.65
C GLY A 137 1.74 -24.23 -12.22
N ASP A 138 0.56 -24.11 -11.59
CA ASP A 138 -0.64 -24.87 -11.95
C ASP A 138 -1.37 -24.22 -13.14
N GLN A 139 -0.86 -24.46 -14.34
CA GLN A 139 -1.37 -23.86 -15.58
C GLN A 139 -2.82 -24.25 -15.88
N ASN A 140 -3.25 -25.43 -15.46
CA ASN A 140 -4.63 -25.88 -15.67
C ASN A 140 -5.61 -24.99 -14.88
N ILE A 141 -5.34 -24.79 -13.59
CA ILE A 141 -6.17 -23.91 -12.75
C ILE A 141 -6.10 -22.45 -13.22
N ILE A 142 -4.92 -21.97 -13.63
CA ILE A 142 -4.77 -20.62 -14.19
C ILE A 142 -5.62 -20.44 -15.45
N SER A 143 -5.62 -21.42 -16.36
CA SER A 143 -6.46 -21.39 -17.57
C SER A 143 -7.94 -21.34 -17.22
N THR A 144 -8.40 -22.18 -16.30
CA THR A 144 -9.79 -22.18 -15.84
C THR A 144 -10.19 -20.84 -15.24
N HIS A 145 -9.37 -20.23 -14.39
CA HIS A 145 -9.65 -18.90 -13.84
C HIS A 145 -9.73 -17.82 -14.94
N LEU A 146 -8.86 -17.89 -15.96
CA LEU A 146 -8.89 -16.96 -17.09
C LEU A 146 -10.17 -17.10 -17.94
N GLU A 147 -10.73 -18.30 -18.05
CA GLU A 147 -12.01 -18.56 -18.70
C GLU A 147 -13.19 -18.03 -17.87
N MET A 148 -13.16 -18.22 -16.55
CA MET A 148 -14.17 -17.66 -15.63
C MET A 148 -14.25 -16.13 -15.70
N LEU A 149 -13.14 -15.47 -16.04
CA LEU A 149 -13.03 -14.02 -16.18
C LEU A 149 -13.32 -13.50 -17.61
N ASN A 150 -13.83 -14.33 -18.54
CA ASN A 150 -14.03 -13.94 -19.95
C ASN A 150 -14.87 -12.67 -20.15
N ASP A 151 -15.85 -12.44 -19.29
CA ASP A 151 -16.72 -11.26 -19.36
C ASP A 151 -16.20 -10.08 -18.52
N LEU A 152 -15.05 -10.24 -17.86
CA LEU A 152 -14.41 -9.26 -16.97
C LEU A 152 -13.00 -8.97 -17.49
N ASN A 153 -12.92 -8.43 -18.70
CA ASN A 153 -11.66 -8.31 -19.46
C ASN A 153 -10.53 -7.60 -18.70
N GLU A 154 -10.85 -6.54 -17.94
CA GLU A 154 -9.86 -5.82 -17.13
C GLU A 154 -9.28 -6.70 -16.01
N TYR A 155 -10.13 -7.43 -15.29
CA TYR A 155 -9.71 -8.36 -14.24
C TYR A 155 -8.98 -9.58 -14.82
N LYS A 156 -9.35 -10.03 -16.02
CA LYS A 156 -8.63 -11.09 -16.73
C LYS A 156 -7.20 -10.67 -17.08
N GLN A 157 -7.01 -9.44 -17.59
CA GLN A 157 -5.68 -8.90 -17.89
C GLN A 157 -4.84 -8.76 -16.62
N LEU A 158 -5.43 -8.21 -15.56
CA LEU A 158 -4.78 -8.07 -14.26
C LEU A 158 -4.38 -9.43 -13.66
N TYR A 159 -5.29 -10.41 -13.66
CA TYR A 159 -5.02 -11.76 -13.16
C TYR A 159 -3.85 -12.43 -13.88
N ARG A 160 -3.84 -12.33 -15.23
CA ARG A 160 -2.74 -12.83 -16.05
C ARG A 160 -1.42 -12.18 -15.67
N LEU A 161 -1.38 -10.84 -15.62
CA LEU A 161 -0.18 -10.09 -15.29
C LEU A 161 0.36 -10.49 -13.91
N LEU A 162 -0.49 -10.52 -12.88
CA LEU A 162 -0.08 -10.87 -11.52
C LEU A 162 0.44 -12.31 -11.43
N SER A 163 -0.23 -13.25 -12.10
CA SER A 163 0.19 -14.66 -12.12
C SER A 163 1.57 -14.81 -12.78
N THR A 164 1.79 -14.16 -13.94
CA THR A 164 3.09 -14.15 -14.62
C THR A 164 4.18 -13.49 -13.77
N LEU A 165 3.89 -12.39 -13.08
CA LEU A 165 4.87 -11.73 -12.20
C LEU A 165 5.29 -12.63 -11.02
N ILE A 166 4.35 -13.39 -10.44
CA ILE A 166 4.63 -14.37 -9.39
C ILE A 166 5.49 -15.52 -9.93
N GLU A 167 5.14 -16.07 -11.09
CA GLU A 167 5.92 -17.15 -11.73
C GLU A 167 7.36 -16.71 -12.04
N ASN A 168 7.53 -15.55 -12.68
CA ASN A 168 8.84 -15.01 -13.03
C ASN A 168 9.73 -14.74 -11.81
N ARG A 169 9.14 -14.24 -10.70
CA ARG A 169 9.88 -14.03 -9.46
C ARG A 169 10.39 -15.34 -8.87
N LYS A 170 9.54 -16.38 -8.85
CA LYS A 170 9.93 -17.72 -8.40
C LYS A 170 11.07 -18.30 -9.24
N GLU A 171 11.04 -18.11 -10.55
CA GLU A 171 12.11 -18.58 -11.44
C GLU A 171 13.43 -17.86 -11.18
N SER A 172 13.38 -16.55 -10.92
CA SER A 172 14.57 -15.75 -10.60
C SER A 172 15.24 -16.21 -9.30
N GLU A 173 14.46 -16.59 -8.28
CA GLU A 173 15.01 -17.10 -7.01
C GLU A 173 15.63 -18.50 -7.10
N LYS A 174 15.30 -19.29 -8.13
CA LYS A 174 15.96 -20.60 -8.36
C LYS A 174 17.33 -20.48 -9.00
N GLN A 175 17.66 -19.32 -9.56
CA GLN A 175 18.92 -19.06 -10.27
C GLN A 175 19.99 -18.43 -9.37
N VAL A 176 19.64 -18.09 -8.13
CA VAL A 176 20.53 -17.53 -7.09
C VAL A 176 20.87 -18.62 -6.08
#